data_AF-A0A2D9XCH6-F1
#
_entry.id   AF-A0A2D9XCH6-F1
#
_cell.length_a   1.000
_cell.length_b   1.000
_cell.length_c   1.000
_cell.angle_alpha   90.00
_cell.angle_beta   90.00
_cell.angle_gamma   90.00
#
_symmetry.space_group_name_H-M   'P 1'
#
loop_
_entity.id
_entity.type
_entity.pdbx_description
1 polymer ?
#
loop_
_entity_poly.entity_id
_entity_poly.type
_entity_poly.pdbx_seq_one_letter_code
_entity_poly.pdbx_strand_id
1 'polypeptide(L)'
;MKAIYELSQKAYFWLIGILYLMLMESIALYYQYVLQFFPCALCVQVRAWVVGAIISSVASIYFRSIFWIRFFGLLLTIVFISG
;
A
#
# COMPACT_ATOMS: atom_id res chain seq x y z
N MET A 1 -1.85 24.23 0.56
CA MET A 1 -0.73 23.27 0.41
C MET A 1 0.03 22.93 1.70
N LYS A 2 -0.02 23.72 2.79
CA LYS A 2 0.65 23.38 4.07
C LYS A 2 0.02 22.19 4.80
N ALA A 3 -1.32 22.08 4.78
CA ALA A 3 -2.04 21.01 5.49
C ALA A 3 -1.70 19.59 5.02
N ILE A 4 -1.50 19.40 3.71
CA ILE A 4 -1.14 18.10 3.11
C ILE A 4 0.27 17.67 3.55
N TYR A 5 1.17 18.64 3.70
CA TYR A 5 2.55 18.40 4.11
C TYR A 5 2.66 17.94 5.57
N GLU A 6 1.88 18.58 6.46
CA GLU A 6 1.74 18.21 7.88
C GLU A 6 1.12 16.83 8.06
N LEU A 7 0.08 16.52 7.27
CA LEU A 7 -0.58 15.20 7.28
C LEU A 7 0.35 14.09 6.81
N SER A 8 1.06 14.31 5.70
CA SER A 8 2.02 13.35 5.17
C SER A 8 3.28 13.24 6.05
N GLN A 9 3.57 14.23 6.90
CA GLN A 9 4.57 14.04 7.94
C GLN A 9 4.07 12.96 8.89
N LYS A 10 2.87 13.05 9.45
CA LYS A 10 2.44 12.11 10.50
C LYS A 10 2.56 10.64 10.06
N ALA A 11 3.36 9.86 10.80
CA ALA A 11 3.54 8.42 10.58
C ALA A 11 2.20 7.65 10.59
N TYR A 12 1.22 8.15 11.35
CA TYR A 12 -0.14 7.63 11.39
C TYR A 12 -0.81 7.55 10.01
N PHE A 13 -0.55 8.51 9.10
CA PHE A 13 -1.13 8.48 7.76
C PHE A 13 -0.68 7.25 6.97
N TRP A 14 0.61 6.94 7.01
CA TRP A 14 1.19 5.78 6.35
C TRP A 14 0.80 4.47 7.04
N LEU A 15 0.70 4.47 8.37
CA LEU A 15 0.32 3.30 9.16
C LEU A 15 -1.13 2.88 8.89
N ILE A 16 -2.05 3.84 8.80
CA ILE A 16 -3.45 3.60 8.41
C ILE A 16 -3.54 3.06 6.98
N GLY A 17 -2.74 3.60 6.05
CA GLY A 17 -2.65 3.08 4.69
C GLY A 17 -2.24 1.62 4.65
N ILE A 18 -1.13 1.25 5.31
CA ILE A 18 -0.66 -0.14 5.39
C ILE A 18 -1.72 -1.06 6.01
N LEU A 19 -2.35 -0.62 7.10
CA LEU A 19 -3.39 -1.40 7.78
C LEU A 19 -4.57 -1.70 6.84
N TYR A 20 -5.00 -0.70 6.06
CA TYR A 20 -6.08 -0.87 5.10
C TYR A 20 -5.73 -1.87 3.98
N LEU A 21 -4.53 -1.75 3.39
CA LEU A 21 -4.08 -2.68 2.34
C LEU A 21 -3.95 -4.12 2.89
N MET A 22 -3.43 -4.27 4.10
CA MET A 22 -3.28 -5.58 4.75
C MET A 22 -4.64 -6.22 5.04
N LEU A 23 -5.64 -5.43 5.45
CA LEU A 23 -7.01 -5.92 5.64
C LEU A 23 -7.61 -6.42 4.33
N MET A 24 -7.49 -5.66 3.23
CA MET A 24 -7.99 -6.13 1.93
C MET A 24 -7.32 -7.44 1.50
N GLU A 25 -6.00 -7.57 1.68
CA GLU A 25 -5.28 -8.79 1.32
C GLU A 25 -5.71 -10.00 2.18
N SER A 26 -5.94 -9.78 3.48
CA SER A 26 -6.40 -10.81 4.40
C SER A 26 -7.79 -11.35 4.04
N ILE A 27 -8.73 -10.46 3.69
CA ILE A 27 -10.06 -10.84 3.21
C ILE A 27 -9.93 -11.66 1.92
N ALA A 28 -9.07 -11.22 1.02
CA ALA A 28 -8.84 -11.90 -0.25
C ALA A 28 -8.22 -13.31 -0.05
N LEU A 29 -7.31 -13.50 0.91
CA LEU A 29 -6.79 -14.82 1.28
C LEU A 29 -7.87 -15.71 1.89
N TYR A 30 -8.76 -15.15 2.71
CA TYR A 30 -9.87 -15.90 3.29
C TYR A 30 -10.77 -16.51 2.20
N TYR A 31 -11.14 -15.72 1.19
CA TYR A 31 -11.91 -16.23 0.04
C TYR A 31 -11.19 -17.32 -0.75
N GLN A 32 -9.86 -17.25 -0.86
CA GLN A 32 -9.09 -18.25 -1.59
C GLN A 32 -8.99 -19.57 -0.83
N TYR A 33 -8.62 -19.53 0.45
CA TYR A 33 -8.35 -20.75 1.23
C TYR A 33 -9.60 -21.38 1.82
N VAL A 34 -10.59 -20.57 2.23
CA VAL A 34 -11.81 -21.09 2.88
C VAL A 34 -12.91 -21.42 1.87
N LEU A 35 -13.12 -20.55 0.88
CA LEU A 35 -14.17 -20.75 -0.13
C LEU A 35 -13.67 -21.46 -1.41
N GLN A 36 -12.38 -21.80 -1.50
CA GLN A 36 -11.77 -22.56 -2.61
C GLN A 36 -12.02 -21.93 -4.00
N PHE A 37 -12.16 -20.60 -4.08
CA PHE A 37 -12.20 -19.90 -5.36
C PHE A 37 -10.79 -19.82 -5.95
N PHE A 38 -10.56 -20.53 -7.06
CA PHE A 38 -9.30 -20.48 -7.78
C PHE A 38 -9.09 -19.08 -8.41
N PRO A 39 -7.93 -18.44 -8.19
CA PRO A 39 -7.65 -17.12 -8.75
C PRO A 39 -7.27 -17.22 -10.24
N CYS A 40 -7.66 -16.22 -11.02
CA CYS A 40 -7.16 -16.01 -12.37
C CYS A 40 -5.76 -15.35 -12.37
N ALA A 41 -5.04 -15.41 -13.50
CA ALA A 41 -3.72 -14.79 -13.64
C ALA A 41 -3.73 -13.27 -13.31
N LEU A 42 -4.84 -12.60 -13.61
CA LEU A 42 -5.04 -11.18 -13.36
C LEU A 42 -5.19 -10.88 -11.85
N CYS A 43 -5.86 -11.76 -11.08
CA CYS A 43 -5.96 -11.64 -9.62
C CYS A 43 -4.60 -11.78 -8.91
N VAL A 44 -3.73 -12.67 -9.40
CA VAL A 44 -2.37 -12.82 -8.85
C VAL A 44 -1.54 -11.56 -9.11
N GLN A 45 -1.68 -10.98 -10.31
CA GLN A 45 -1.03 -9.73 -10.65
C GLN A 45 -1.48 -8.61 -9.70
N VAL A 46 -2.79 -8.35 -9.56
CA VAL A 46 -3.32 -7.28 -8.67
C VAL A 46 -2.83 -7.45 -7.24
N ARG A 47 -2.77 -8.68 -6.71
CA ARG A 47 -2.22 -8.93 -5.35
C ARG A 47 -0.73 -8.60 -5.25
N ALA A 48 0.07 -8.89 -6.29
CA ALA A 48 1.47 -8.49 -6.32
C ALA A 48 1.62 -6.95 -6.31
N TRP A 49 0.73 -6.21 -6.97
CA TRP A 49 0.69 -4.74 -6.90
C TRP A 49 0.34 -4.24 -5.49
N VAL A 50 -0.62 -4.88 -4.81
CA VAL A 50 -0.98 -4.55 -3.41
C VAL A 50 0.21 -4.75 -2.46
N VAL A 51 0.94 -5.87 -2.57
CA VAL A 51 2.16 -6.11 -1.79
C VAL A 51 3.24 -5.07 -2.09
N GLY A 52 3.41 -4.70 -3.36
CA GLY A 52 4.32 -3.63 -3.78
C GLY A 52 3.97 -2.26 -3.17
N ALA A 53 2.68 -1.94 -3.04
CA ALA A 53 2.19 -0.73 -2.36
C ALA A 53 2.44 -0.78 -0.84
N ILE A 54 2.33 -1.95 -0.21
CA ILE A 54 2.64 -2.12 1.23
C ILE A 54 4.14 -1.89 1.47
N ILE A 55 5.01 -2.52 0.67
CA ILE A 55 6.48 -2.39 0.80
C ILE A 55 6.91 -0.93 0.62
N SER A 56 6.36 -0.24 -0.37
CA SER A 56 6.68 1.17 -0.61
C SER A 56 6.19 2.09 0.50
N SER A 57 5.04 1.77 1.10
CA SER A 57 4.52 2.48 2.27
C SER A 57 5.40 2.28 3.51
N VAL A 58 5.88 1.06 3.75
CA VAL A 58 6.83 0.76 4.85
C VAL A 58 8.16 1.48 4.64
N ALA A 59 8.71 1.45 3.43
CA ALA A 59 9.95 2.16 3.10
C ALA A 59 9.84 3.68 3.34
N SER A 60 8.67 4.25 3.04
CA SER A 60 8.38 5.67 3.24
C SER A 60 8.26 6.07 4.71
N ILE A 61 7.84 5.15 5.60
CA ILE A 61 7.84 5.36 7.06
C ILE A 61 9.27 5.44 7.58
N TYR A 62 10.14 4.52 7.13
CA TYR A 62 11.50 4.41 7.65
C TYR A 62 12.37 5.63 7.29
N PHE A 63 12.17 6.20 6.10
CA PHE A 63 12.96 7.33 5.58
C PHE A 63 12.17 8.65 5.52
N ARG A 64 11.40 8.93 6.57
CA ARG A 64 10.53 10.14 6.69
C ARG A 64 11.28 11.48 6.59
N SER A 65 12.59 11.50 6.85
CA SER A 65 13.42 12.71 6.87
C SER A 65 13.82 13.22 5.48
N ILE A 66 13.71 12.40 4.42
CA ILE A 66 14.20 12.75 3.08
C ILE A 66 12.99 13.08 2.19
N PHE A 67 12.93 14.32 1.70
CA PHE A 67 11.85 14.82 0.85
C PHE A 67 11.65 13.96 -0.41
N TRP A 68 12.76 13.51 -1.02
CA TRP A 68 12.75 12.66 -2.21
C TRP A 68 12.11 11.30 -1.98
N ILE A 69 12.37 10.67 -0.84
CA ILE A 69 11.84 9.32 -0.56
C ILE A 69 10.35 9.38 -0.25
N ARG A 70 9.84 10.46 0.37
CA ARG A 70 8.39 10.69 0.50
C ARG A 70 7.72 10.92 -0.84
N PHE A 71 8.32 11.71 -1.72
CA PHE A 71 7.76 11.98 -3.05
C PHE A 71 7.72 10.71 -3.90
N PHE A 72 8.81 9.95 -3.93
CA PHE A 72 8.85 8.65 -4.59
C PHE A 72 7.88 7.66 -3.95
N GLY A 73 7.79 7.59 -2.62
CA GLY A 73 6.84 6.74 -1.92
C GLY A 73 5.39 6.99 -2.29
N LEU A 74 4.97 8.27 -2.27
CA LEU A 74 3.62 8.67 -2.66
C LEU A 74 3.33 8.36 -4.13
N LEU A 75 4.25 8.73 -5.03
CA LEU A 75 4.10 8.49 -6.46
C LEU A 75 4.01 6.99 -6.76
N LEU A 76 4.83 6.18 -6.07
CA LEU A 76 4.82 4.73 -6.20
C LEU A 76 3.50 4.15 -5.67
N THR A 77 3.04 4.54 -4.47
CA THR A 77 1.72 4.09 -3.97
C THR A 77 0.56 4.45 -4.90
N ILE A 78 0.59 5.62 -5.54
CA ILE A 78 -0.44 6.03 -6.52
C ILE A 78 -0.37 5.16 -7.76
N VAL A 79 0.83 4.92 -8.30
CA VAL A 79 1.03 4.04 -9.46
C VAL A 79 0.53 2.62 -9.17
N PHE A 80 0.87 2.08 -7.99
CA PHE A 80 0.44 0.74 -7.57
C PHE A 80 -1.08 0.63 -7.34
N ILE A 81 -1.77 1.73 -6.98
CA ILE A 81 -3.23 1.78 -6.84
C ILE A 81 -3.94 1.98 -8.19
N SER A 82 -3.27 2.59 -9.17
CA SER A 82 -3.83 2.84 -10.52
C SER A 82 -3.67 1.69 -11.52
N GLY A 83 -2.95 0.64 -11.15
CA GLY A 83 -2.65 -0.53 -11.99
C GLY A 83 -3.80 -1.50 -12.16
#